data_AF-A0AAU1Y8D5-F1
#
_entry.id   AF-A0AAU1Y8D5-F1
#
_cell.length_a   1.000
_cell.length_b   1.000
_cell.length_c   1.000
_cell.angle_alpha   90.00
_cell.angle_beta   90.00
_cell.angle_gamma   90.00
#
_symmetry.space_group_name_H-M   'P 1'
#
loop_
_entity.id
_entity.type
_entity.pdbx_description
1 polymer ?
#
loop_
_entity_poly.entity_id
_entity_poly.type
_entity_poly.pdbx_seq_one_letter_code
_entity_poly.pdbx_strand_id
1 'polypeptide(L)'
;MRTTPKSFEVRVPRFVGLMAVDARETAEAGGVTLAAPDRPDFQRTVVDYVVRQYPPPGVEVPRGAAVTVWFELGDEGGGVREPRRAGPPPGLRRALDEPGDPFAVLR
;
A
#
# COMPACT_ATOMS: atom_id res chain seq x y z
N MET A 1 -37.73 -9.37 22.68
CA MET A 1 -36.88 -9.22 21.47
C MET A 1 -36.25 -10.58 21.20
N ARG A 2 -36.47 -11.17 20.02
CA ARG A 2 -36.02 -12.54 19.68
C ARG A 2 -34.55 -12.50 19.29
N THR A 3 -33.63 -12.89 20.18
CA THR A 3 -32.21 -13.09 19.83
C THR A 3 -31.98 -14.57 19.57
N THR A 4 -32.37 -15.01 18.36
CA THR A 4 -32.02 -16.32 17.79
C THR A 4 -30.52 -16.31 17.42
N PRO A 5 -29.80 -17.43 17.45
CA PRO A 5 -28.41 -17.51 17.92
C PRO A 5 -27.36 -16.99 16.92
N LYS A 6 -26.52 -16.05 17.39
CA LYS A 6 -25.04 -15.97 17.45
C LYS A 6 -24.10 -16.72 16.47
N SER A 7 -24.59 -17.45 15.47
CA SER A 7 -23.77 -18.37 14.65
C SER A 7 -23.46 -17.86 13.24
N PHE A 8 -24.12 -16.79 12.79
CA PHE A 8 -23.87 -16.15 11.49
C PHE A 8 -23.31 -14.75 11.63
N GLU A 9 -23.04 -14.28 12.84
CA GLU A 9 -22.46 -12.95 13.06
C GLU A 9 -20.94 -13.05 12.91
N VAL A 10 -20.39 -12.22 12.03
CA VAL A 10 -18.97 -12.07 11.79
C VAL A 10 -18.54 -10.69 12.28
N ARG A 11 -17.32 -10.61 12.80
CA ARG A 11 -16.77 -9.36 13.28
C ARG A 11 -16.18 -8.60 12.10
N VAL A 12 -16.62 -7.35 11.91
CA VAL A 12 -16.14 -6.49 10.83
C VAL A 12 -14.62 -6.29 10.97
N PRO A 13 -13.82 -6.73 9.97
CA PRO A 13 -12.39 -6.48 9.96
C PRO A 13 -12.07 -4.99 9.86
N ARG A 14 -10.85 -4.63 10.23
CA ARG A 14 -10.33 -3.28 9.99
C ARG A 14 -9.79 -3.21 8.56
N PHE A 15 -10.46 -2.44 7.72
CA PHE A 15 -10.07 -2.16 6.34
C PHE A 15 -9.30 -0.85 6.19
N VAL A 16 -9.50 0.11 7.09
CA VAL A 16 -8.82 1.42 7.02
C VAL A 16 -7.29 1.26 7.03
N GLY A 17 -6.66 1.78 5.98
CA GLY A 17 -5.22 1.70 5.72
C GLY A 17 -4.78 0.53 4.84
N LEU A 18 -5.70 -0.38 4.48
CA LEU A 18 -5.40 -1.47 3.54
C LEU A 18 -5.52 -0.99 2.09
N MET A 19 -4.71 -1.57 1.21
CA MET A 19 -4.89 -1.47 -0.24
C MET A 19 -6.21 -2.13 -0.65
N ALA A 20 -6.80 -1.70 -1.77
CA ALA A 20 -8.04 -2.28 -2.29
C ALA A 20 -7.97 -3.82 -2.44
N VAL A 21 -6.81 -4.34 -2.84
CA VAL A 21 -6.57 -5.78 -2.94
C VAL A 21 -6.62 -6.47 -1.57
N ASP A 22 -5.84 -5.99 -0.60
CA ASP A 22 -5.81 -6.56 0.76
C ASP A 22 -7.17 -6.45 1.47
N ALA A 23 -7.87 -5.34 1.26
CA ALA A 23 -9.20 -5.13 1.80
C ALA A 23 -10.17 -6.20 1.29
N ARG A 24 -10.12 -6.53 -0.01
CA ARG A 24 -10.95 -7.58 -0.60
C ARG A 24 -10.64 -8.96 -0.04
N GLU A 25 -9.36 -9.32 0.01
CA GLU A 25 -8.92 -10.61 0.59
C GLU A 25 -9.38 -10.75 2.04
N THR A 26 -9.26 -9.67 2.82
CA THR A 26 -9.70 -9.61 4.22
C THR A 26 -11.22 -9.72 4.33
N ALA A 27 -11.97 -9.15 3.40
CA ALA A 27 -13.42 -9.21 3.38
C ALA A 27 -13.91 -10.64 3.10
N GLU A 28 -13.35 -11.30 2.09
CA GLU A 28 -13.63 -12.71 1.76
C GLU A 28 -13.31 -13.62 2.94
N ALA A 29 -12.13 -13.45 3.57
CA ALA A 29 -11.73 -14.20 4.77
C ALA A 29 -12.66 -13.93 5.96
N GLY A 30 -13.11 -12.68 6.12
CA GLY A 30 -14.07 -12.26 7.14
C GLY A 30 -15.52 -12.67 6.84
N GLY A 31 -15.80 -13.17 5.63
CA GLY A 31 -17.15 -13.48 5.18
C GLY A 31 -18.06 -12.25 5.10
N VAL A 32 -17.51 -11.10 4.70
CA VAL A 32 -18.23 -9.86 4.45
C VAL A 32 -17.97 -9.39 3.02
N THR A 33 -18.87 -8.58 2.48
CA THR A 33 -18.73 -8.03 1.11
C THR A 33 -18.32 -6.57 1.20
N LEU A 34 -17.46 -6.09 0.31
CA LEU A 34 -17.14 -4.66 0.22
C LEU A 34 -18.07 -3.95 -0.75
N ALA A 35 -18.59 -2.80 -0.34
CA ALA A 35 -19.34 -1.88 -1.18
C ALA A 35 -18.64 -0.52 -1.23
N ALA A 36 -18.44 0.02 -2.42
CA ALA A 36 -17.80 1.32 -2.62
C ALA A 36 -18.72 2.20 -3.49
N PRO A 37 -19.65 2.95 -2.89
CA PRO A 37 -20.61 3.76 -3.64
C PRO A 37 -19.95 4.90 -4.41
N ASP A 38 -18.79 5.38 -3.93
CA ASP A 38 -18.02 6.45 -4.58
C ASP A 38 -17.24 5.96 -5.81
N ARG A 39 -16.84 4.68 -5.80
CA ARG A 39 -15.97 4.06 -6.80
C ARG A 39 -16.48 2.66 -7.16
N PRO A 40 -17.44 2.52 -8.08
CA PRO A 40 -17.94 1.21 -8.49
C PRO A 40 -16.85 0.32 -9.14
N ASP A 41 -15.84 0.95 -9.77
CA ASP A 41 -14.73 0.27 -10.44
C ASP A 41 -13.52 -0.05 -9.53
N PHE A 42 -13.63 0.11 -8.21
CA PHE A 42 -12.53 -0.16 -7.27
C PHE A 42 -11.97 -1.59 -7.38
N GLN A 43 -12.78 -2.54 -7.89
CA GLN A 43 -12.36 -3.92 -8.14
C GLN A 43 -11.26 -4.03 -9.22
N ARG A 44 -11.10 -3.01 -10.08
CA ARG A 44 -10.07 -2.93 -11.11
C ARG A 44 -8.87 -2.06 -10.69
N THR A 45 -8.99 -1.31 -9.59
CA THR A 45 -7.97 -0.35 -9.15
C THR A 45 -7.12 -0.93 -8.03
N VAL A 46 -5.83 -1.13 -8.30
CA VAL A 46 -4.87 -1.71 -7.33
C VAL A 46 -4.23 -0.65 -6.43
N VAL A 47 -4.20 0.61 -6.88
CA VAL A 47 -3.47 1.72 -6.23
C VAL A 47 -4.30 2.48 -5.18
N ASP A 48 -5.57 2.17 -5.04
CA ASP A 48 -6.47 2.84 -4.10
C ASP A 48 -6.33 2.22 -2.69
N TYR A 49 -6.35 3.06 -1.66
CA TYR A 49 -6.31 2.61 -0.26
C TYR A 49 -7.57 3.06 0.50
N VAL A 50 -8.01 2.24 1.45
CA VAL A 50 -9.22 2.52 2.23
C VAL A 50 -8.93 3.59 3.27
N VAL A 51 -9.59 4.74 3.18
CA VAL A 51 -9.51 5.81 4.19
C VAL A 51 -10.62 5.74 5.22
N ARG A 52 -11.74 5.12 4.86
CA ARG A 52 -12.93 5.08 5.69
C ARG A 52 -13.68 3.78 5.48
N GLN A 53 -14.28 3.28 6.56
CA GLN A 53 -15.19 2.15 6.52
C GLN A 53 -16.42 2.42 7.38
N TYR A 54 -17.52 1.77 7.03
CA TYR A 54 -18.73 1.69 7.82
C TYR A 54 -19.42 0.33 7.57
N PRO A 55 -19.77 -0.45 8.59
CA PRO A 55 -19.64 -0.19 10.04
C PRO A 55 -18.19 -0.10 10.54
N PRO A 56 -17.95 0.48 11.74
CA PRO A 56 -16.61 0.54 12.32
C PRO A 56 -16.06 -0.87 12.61
N PRO A 57 -14.72 -1.02 12.67
CA PRO A 57 -14.10 -2.31 12.93
C PRO A 57 -14.53 -2.85 14.29
N GLY A 58 -14.69 -4.17 14.38
CA GLY A 58 -15.05 -4.84 15.62
C GLY A 58 -16.56 -4.98 15.86
N VAL A 59 -17.40 -4.36 15.02
CA VAL A 59 -18.86 -4.51 15.04
C VAL A 59 -19.25 -5.91 14.56
N GLU A 60 -20.28 -6.48 15.18
CA GLU A 60 -20.87 -7.75 14.75
C GLU A 60 -21.90 -7.47 13.65
N VAL A 61 -21.71 -8.11 12.49
CA VAL A 61 -22.61 -8.01 11.34
C VAL A 61 -22.99 -9.41 10.88
N PRO A 62 -24.16 -9.60 10.26
CA PRO A 62 -24.48 -10.89 9.65
C PRO A 62 -23.48 -11.22 8.54
N ARG A 63 -23.15 -12.51 8.39
CA ARG A 63 -22.27 -13.01 7.34
C ARG A 63 -22.84 -12.63 5.96
N GLY A 64 -21.98 -12.14 5.09
CA GLY A 64 -22.35 -11.58 3.79
C GLY A 64 -22.87 -10.14 3.85
N ALA A 65 -22.82 -9.48 5.02
CA ALA A 65 -23.14 -8.06 5.11
C ALA A 65 -22.20 -7.22 4.23
N ALA A 66 -22.76 -6.18 3.62
CA ALA A 66 -22.00 -5.19 2.87
C ALA A 66 -21.37 -4.17 3.84
N VAL A 67 -20.05 -4.09 3.82
CA VAL A 67 -19.28 -3.05 4.50
C VAL A 67 -18.96 -1.97 3.47
N THR A 68 -19.47 -0.76 3.73
CA THR A 68 -19.21 0.39 2.89
C THR A 68 -17.80 0.92 3.17
N VAL A 69 -16.99 1.01 2.14
CA VAL A 69 -15.63 1.56 2.20
C VAL A 69 -15.48 2.72 1.24
N TRP A 70 -14.64 3.68 1.61
CA TRP A 70 -14.25 4.79 0.77
C TRP A 70 -12.76 4.73 0.54
N PHE A 71 -12.38 5.00 -0.70
CA PHE A 71 -11.03 4.92 -1.20
C PHE A 71 -10.50 6.32 -1.49
N GLU A 72 -9.22 6.52 -1.23
CA GLU A 72 -8.45 7.63 -1.80
C GLU A 72 -7.44 7.06 -2.77
N LEU A 73 -7.17 7.80 -3.85
CA LEU A 73 -6.10 7.45 -4.78
C LEU A 73 -4.78 7.47 -4.01
N GLY A 74 -4.09 6.34 -3.97
CA GLY A 74 -2.70 6.32 -3.54
C GLY A 74 -1.92 7.23 -4.47
N ASP A 75 -1.41 8.34 -3.94
CA ASP A 75 -0.51 9.20 -4.69
C ASP A 75 0.69 8.34 -5.12
N GLU A 76 0.80 8.05 -6.42
CA GLU A 76 1.92 7.30 -7.01
C GLU A 76 3.27 8.06 -6.92
N GLY A 77 3.41 9.09 -6.07
CA GLY A 77 4.53 10.04 -6.13
C GLY A 77 4.99 10.72 -4.83
N GLY A 78 4.55 10.28 -3.66
CA GLY A 78 4.78 10.99 -2.39
C GLY A 78 6.05 10.65 -1.60
N GLY A 79 7.17 10.31 -2.25
CA GLY A 79 8.47 10.28 -1.56
C GLY A 79 9.46 9.23 -2.04
N VAL A 80 10.22 9.57 -3.09
CA VAL A 80 11.66 9.34 -2.99
C VAL A 80 12.16 10.22 -1.83
N ARG A 81 11.98 9.75 -0.59
CA ARG A 81 13.00 10.06 0.40
C ARG A 81 14.17 9.19 -0.03
N GLU A 82 14.98 9.70 -0.96
CA GLU A 82 16.38 9.30 -1.03
C GLU A 82 16.81 9.20 0.44
N PRO A 83 17.22 8.01 0.93
CA PRO A 83 17.82 7.94 2.24
C PRO A 83 18.97 8.93 2.18
N ARG A 84 18.82 10.06 2.89
CA ARG A 84 19.81 11.15 2.84
C ARG A 84 21.16 10.49 3.00
N ARG A 85 21.99 10.55 1.96
CA ARG A 85 23.40 10.12 2.03
C ARG A 85 23.97 10.74 3.29
N ALA A 86 24.22 9.91 4.29
CA ALA A 86 24.98 10.32 5.44
C ALA A 86 26.44 10.42 4.96
N GLY A 87 26.92 11.64 4.76
CA GLY A 87 28.35 11.91 4.66
C GLY A 87 28.73 12.96 3.62
N PRO A 88 29.22 14.14 4.04
CA PRO A 88 30.05 14.98 3.17
C PRO A 88 31.39 14.27 2.85
N PRO A 89 32.09 14.62 1.76
CA PRO A 89 33.11 13.78 1.15
C PRO A 89 34.49 13.98 1.80
N PRO A 90 35.31 12.94 1.96
CA PRO A 90 36.73 13.12 2.18
C PRO A 90 37.55 12.66 0.97
N GLY A 91 38.27 13.61 0.38
CA GLY A 91 39.57 13.31 -0.25
C GLY A 91 39.60 13.26 -1.77
N LEU A 92 39.93 14.40 -2.37
CA LEU A 92 40.66 14.47 -3.64
C LEU A 92 41.95 13.65 -3.52
N ARG A 93 42.07 12.54 -4.26
CA ARG A 93 43.35 12.06 -4.78
C ARG A 93 43.16 11.65 -6.24
N ARG A 94 43.51 12.60 -7.11
CA ARG A 94 43.76 12.39 -8.52
C ARG A 94 44.91 11.37 -8.64
N ALA A 95 44.58 10.11 -8.88
CA ALA A 95 45.48 9.16 -9.50
C ALA A 95 45.01 9.02 -10.94
N LEU A 96 45.48 9.92 -11.82
CA LEU A 96 45.60 9.53 -13.22
C LEU A 96 46.68 8.46 -13.21
N ASP A 97 46.30 7.21 -13.36
CA ASP A 97 47.21 6.25 -13.98
C ASP A 97 47.38 6.79 -15.40
N GLU A 98 48.56 7.34 -15.72
CA GLU A 98 48.92 7.70 -17.09
C GLU A 98 48.86 6.41 -17.93
N PRO A 99 47.93 6.27 -18.90
CA PRO A 99 48.06 5.19 -19.87
C PRO A 99 49.33 5.46 -20.69
N GLY A 100 50.22 4.46 -20.67
CA GLY A 100 51.60 4.56 -21.12
C GLY A 100 51.80 5.05 -22.56
N ASP A 101 52.96 5.66 -22.73
CA ASP A 101 53.58 6.16 -23.95
C ASP A 101 53.79 5.04 -24.99
N PRO A 102 53.39 5.25 -26.25
CA PRO A 102 54.16 4.67 -27.34
C PRO A 102 54.36 5.68 -28.46
N PHE A 103 55.62 6.11 -28.64
CA PHE A 103 56.18 6.82 -29.81
C PHE A 103 56.40 8.32 -29.67
N ALA A 104 57.47 8.70 -28.95
CA ALA A 104 58.47 9.71 -29.33
C ALA A 104 59.54 9.71 -28.23
N VAL A 105 60.82 9.39 -28.37
CA VAL A 105 61.84 9.75 -29.37
C VAL A 105 63.08 8.89 -29.05
N LEU A 106 63.85 8.46 -30.05
CA LEU A 106 65.34 8.43 -30.10
C LEU A 106 65.69 7.61 -31.37
N ARG A 107 66.23 8.21 -32.43
CA ARG A 107 67.43 9.04 -32.50
C ARG A 107 67.50 9.77 -33.84
#